data_AF-A0A8C5RVX8-F1
#
_entry.id   AF-A0A8C5RVX8-F1
#
_cell.length_a   1.000
_cell.length_b   1.000
_cell.length_c   1.000
_cell.angle_alpha   90.00
_cell.angle_beta   90.00
_cell.angle_gamma   90.00
#
_symmetry.space_group_name_H-M   'P 1'
#
loop_
_entity.id
_entity.type
_entity.pdbx_description
1 polymer ?
#
loop_
_entity_poly.entity_id
_entity_poly.type
_entity_poly.pdbx_seq_one_letter_code
_entity_poly.pdbx_strand_id
1 'polypeptide(L)'
;MRAGEDSCKGMNKGLGKALQVQVAISEQFCLGDCVQVMTTNPKPNKAFKVKEESGENAPVLSDDELVSMSVRELNQHLRGLTKEEVIRLKQRRRTLKNRGYAASCRIKRVTQKEELERQRVELQQEVEKLARENSSMKLELDALRSKYEALQTFARTVARGPITPTKVATTSVITIVKSAEISSSSVPFSAAS
;
A
#
# COMPACT_ATOMS: atom_id res chain seq x y z
N MET A 1 -11.41 24.77 38.49
CA MET A 1 -10.27 25.27 37.69
C MET A 1 -10.01 24.29 36.56
N ARG A 2 -10.07 24.79 35.31
CA ARG A 2 -9.79 24.06 34.06
C ARG A 2 -8.30 24.13 33.76
N ALA A 3 -7.69 23.01 33.37
CA ALA A 3 -6.48 22.88 32.53
C ALA A 3 -6.23 21.37 32.31
N GLY A 4 -5.89 20.83 31.14
CA GLY A 4 -5.63 21.43 29.84
C GLY A 4 -6.13 20.51 28.72
N GLU A 5 -6.85 21.13 27.80
CA GLU A 5 -6.90 20.73 26.39
C GLU A 5 -5.74 21.47 25.69
N ASP A 6 -5.37 21.02 24.49
CA ASP A 6 -4.32 21.57 23.61
C ASP A 6 -2.92 20.93 23.70
N SER A 7 -2.74 19.86 22.91
CA SER A 7 -1.61 19.81 21.97
C SER A 7 -1.84 18.71 20.95
N CYS A 8 -2.18 19.13 19.72
CA CYS A 8 -1.78 18.51 18.44
C CYS A 8 -2.65 19.12 17.32
N LYS A 9 -2.42 20.41 17.05
CA LYS A 9 -2.92 21.11 15.86
C LYS A 9 -1.71 21.69 15.15
N GLY A 10 -1.33 21.10 14.01
CA GLY A 10 -0.35 21.69 13.11
C GLY A 10 0.57 20.67 12.46
N MET A 11 0.20 20.23 11.25
CA MET A 11 1.09 20.06 10.10
C MET A 11 0.19 19.82 8.88
N ASN A 12 0.13 20.81 7.99
CA ASN A 12 -0.76 20.85 6.83
C ASN A 12 0.09 21.06 5.57
N LYS A 13 -0.44 20.57 4.45
CA LYS A 13 -0.19 20.98 3.05
C LYS A 13 0.87 20.16 2.28
N GLY A 14 0.44 19.03 1.72
CA GLY A 14 1.22 18.28 0.73
C GLY A 14 0.61 16.99 0.14
N LEU A 15 -0.44 16.40 0.74
CA LEU A 15 -1.01 15.10 0.32
C LEU A 15 -2.52 15.15 0.05
N GLY A 16 -2.99 16.21 -0.60
CA GLY A 16 -4.43 16.48 -0.77
C GLY A 16 -5.23 15.42 -1.55
N LYS A 17 -4.59 14.54 -2.32
CA LYS A 17 -5.29 13.51 -3.12
C LYS A 17 -5.23 12.10 -2.53
N ALA A 18 -4.11 11.72 -1.89
CA ALA A 18 -3.99 10.40 -1.25
C ALA A 18 -4.81 10.31 0.05
N LEU A 19 -4.97 11.42 0.77
CA LEU A 19 -5.72 11.45 2.03
C LEU A 19 -7.23 11.32 1.84
N GLN A 20 -7.76 11.66 0.67
CA GLN A 20 -9.20 11.62 0.40
C GLN A 20 -9.72 10.17 0.27
N VAL A 21 -8.88 9.26 -0.23
CA VAL A 21 -9.16 7.81 -0.22
C VAL A 21 -9.09 7.25 1.21
N GLN A 22 -8.20 7.78 2.05
CA GLN A 22 -7.96 7.29 3.41
C GLN A 22 -9.01 7.77 4.43
N VAL A 23 -9.61 8.95 4.22
CA VAL A 23 -10.73 9.45 5.01
C VAL A 23 -12.03 8.70 4.68
N ALA A 24 -12.26 8.38 3.40
CA ALA A 24 -13.41 7.58 2.99
C ALA A 24 -13.41 6.18 3.65
N ILE A 25 -12.25 5.53 3.76
CA ILE A 25 -12.12 4.24 4.48
C ILE A 25 -12.37 4.40 5.99
N SER A 26 -12.02 5.55 6.60
CA SER A 26 -12.28 5.79 8.04
C SER A 26 -13.76 5.99 8.38
N GLU A 27 -14.56 6.57 7.49
CA GLU A 27 -16.00 6.73 7.71
C GLU A 27 -16.79 5.46 7.34
N GLN A 28 -16.38 4.74 6.28
CA GLN A 28 -17.07 3.52 5.85
C GLN A 28 -16.86 2.33 6.80
N PHE A 29 -15.68 2.19 7.43
CA PHE A 29 -15.37 1.00 8.25
C PHE A 29 -15.82 1.10 9.71
N CYS A 30 -16.53 2.18 10.09
CA CYS A 30 -17.13 2.34 11.41
C CYS A 30 -18.57 1.81 11.48
N LEU A 31 -19.16 1.39 10.35
CA LEU A 31 -20.54 0.91 10.25
C LEU A 31 -20.56 -0.39 9.41
N GLY A 32 -20.37 -1.54 10.05
CA GLY A 32 -20.70 -2.81 9.40
C GLY A 32 -19.97 -4.04 9.95
N ASP A 33 -18.65 -4.07 9.88
CA ASP A 33 -17.93 -5.35 9.84
C ASP A 33 -17.07 -5.66 11.08
N CYS A 34 -17.52 -5.28 12.28
CA CYS A 34 -16.89 -5.72 13.53
C CYS A 34 -17.50 -7.00 14.12
N VAL A 35 -18.51 -7.61 13.47
CA VAL A 35 -19.26 -8.73 14.05
C VAL A 35 -18.57 -10.09 13.87
N GLN A 36 -17.49 -10.20 13.07
CA GLN A 36 -17.05 -11.54 12.65
C GLN A 36 -15.58 -11.85 12.78
N VAL A 37 -14.94 -11.51 13.91
CA VAL A 37 -13.74 -12.26 14.36
C VAL A 37 -13.67 -12.28 15.90
N MET A 38 -14.58 -13.02 16.55
CA MET A 38 -14.40 -13.47 17.93
C MET A 38 -14.49 -15.00 18.00
N THR A 39 -13.45 -15.68 17.53
CA THR A 39 -13.23 -17.09 17.84
C THR A 39 -11.91 -17.22 18.60
N THR A 40 -11.97 -17.05 19.93
CA THR A 40 -10.89 -17.51 20.82
C THR A 40 -11.45 -18.53 21.79
N ASN A 41 -10.96 -19.76 21.61
CA ASN A 41 -11.22 -20.99 22.34
C ASN A 41 -11.04 -20.80 23.88
N PRO A 42 -12.00 -21.17 24.75
CA PRO A 42 -11.85 -20.98 26.19
C PRO A 42 -11.11 -22.16 26.85
N LYS A 43 -9.98 -21.88 27.50
CA LYS A 43 -9.35 -22.79 28.49
C LYS A 43 -10.05 -22.64 29.84
N PRO A 44 -10.40 -23.74 30.54
CA PRO A 44 -11.10 -23.67 31.81
C PRO A 44 -10.15 -23.29 32.93
N ASN A 45 -10.46 -22.24 33.69
CA ASN A 45 -9.79 -21.99 34.97
C ASN A 45 -10.79 -21.56 36.05
N LYS A 46 -10.94 -22.49 37.01
CA LYS A 46 -11.21 -22.35 38.45
C LYS A 46 -12.44 -21.52 38.87
N ALA A 47 -13.44 -22.26 39.34
CA ALA A 47 -14.64 -21.78 40.02
C ALA A 47 -14.32 -20.86 41.19
N PHE A 48 -14.75 -19.61 41.09
CA PHE A 48 -14.90 -18.70 42.23
C PHE A 48 -16.39 -18.67 42.58
N LYS A 49 -16.77 -19.36 43.67
CA LYS A 49 -18.12 -19.29 44.25
C LYS A 49 -18.31 -17.89 44.84
N VAL A 50 -19.15 -17.08 44.22
CA VAL A 50 -19.70 -15.87 44.84
C VAL A 50 -21.12 -16.22 45.28
N LYS A 51 -21.37 -15.98 46.57
CA LYS A 51 -22.66 -16.15 47.24
C LYS A 51 -23.64 -15.13 46.65
N GLU A 52 -24.67 -15.62 45.97
CA GLU A 52 -25.80 -14.82 45.49
C GLU A 52 -26.75 -14.55 46.67
N GLU A 53 -26.91 -13.28 47.01
CA GLU A 53 -27.99 -12.76 47.84
C GLU A 53 -28.80 -11.83 46.93
N SER A 54 -30.08 -12.12 46.79
CA SER A 54 -31.06 -11.50 45.88
C SER A 54 -31.34 -10.02 46.21
N GLY A 55 -31.33 -9.15 45.18
CA GLY A 55 -31.83 -7.78 45.24
C GLY A 55 -32.33 -7.32 43.86
N GLU A 56 -33.58 -6.90 43.81
CA GLU A 56 -34.48 -6.82 42.66
C GLU A 56 -34.17 -5.79 41.56
N ASN A 57 -34.56 -6.14 40.32
CA ASN A 57 -34.96 -5.25 39.21
C ASN A 57 -33.99 -4.13 38.75
N ALA A 58 -32.78 -4.49 38.34
CA ALA A 58 -32.15 -3.82 37.20
C ALA A 58 -32.37 -4.73 35.98
N PRO A 59 -32.98 -4.26 34.86
CA PRO A 59 -33.06 -5.09 33.67
C PRO A 59 -31.65 -5.53 33.33
N VAL A 60 -31.50 -6.83 33.03
CA VAL A 60 -30.24 -7.48 32.68
C VAL A 60 -29.79 -6.92 31.33
N LEU A 61 -29.33 -5.66 31.33
CA LEU A 61 -28.80 -4.97 30.17
C LEU A 61 -27.49 -5.67 29.81
N SER A 62 -27.49 -6.30 28.65
CA SER A 62 -26.31 -6.97 28.12
C SER A 62 -25.20 -5.95 27.83
N ASP A 63 -23.95 -6.40 27.85
CA ASP A 63 -22.81 -5.55 27.52
C ASP A 63 -22.94 -4.98 26.08
N ASP A 64 -23.40 -5.80 25.14
CA ASP A 64 -23.54 -5.41 23.73
C ASP A 64 -24.61 -4.34 23.52
N GLU A 65 -25.78 -4.53 24.12
CA GLU A 65 -26.87 -3.54 24.09
C GLU A 65 -26.45 -2.23 24.78
N LEU A 66 -25.73 -2.32 25.91
CA LEU A 66 -25.26 -1.14 26.63
C LEU A 66 -24.26 -0.30 25.81
N VAL A 67 -23.41 -0.94 25.01
CA VAL A 67 -22.46 -0.24 24.13
C VAL A 67 -23.17 0.38 22.93
N SER A 68 -24.09 -0.38 22.31
CA SER A 68 -24.76 -0.04 21.05
C SER A 68 -25.83 1.04 21.20
N MET A 69 -26.52 1.14 22.34
CA MET A 69 -27.54 2.16 22.60
C MET A 69 -27.05 3.56 22.27
N SER A 70 -27.91 4.45 21.77
CA SER A 70 -27.56 5.87 21.65
C SER A 70 -27.40 6.52 23.04
N VAL A 71 -26.92 7.76 23.09
CA VAL A 71 -26.89 8.53 24.36
C VAL A 71 -28.32 8.82 24.83
N ARG A 72 -29.26 9.01 23.90
CA ARG A 72 -30.68 9.28 24.20
C ARG A 72 -31.36 8.04 24.80
N GLU A 73 -31.19 6.88 24.17
CA GLU A 73 -31.71 5.60 24.69
C GLU A 73 -31.13 5.26 26.06
N LEU A 74 -29.81 5.44 26.25
CA LEU A 74 -29.20 5.24 27.57
C LEU A 74 -29.84 6.17 28.60
N ASN A 75 -29.96 7.46 28.31
CA ASN A 75 -30.57 8.41 29.25
C ASN A 75 -32.02 8.08 29.57
N GLN A 76 -32.77 7.47 28.65
CA GLN A 76 -34.12 6.98 28.93
C GLN A 76 -34.09 5.81 29.93
N HIS A 77 -33.18 4.85 29.76
CA HIS A 77 -32.99 3.73 30.70
C HIS A 77 -32.47 4.15 32.08
N LEU A 78 -31.80 5.30 32.17
CA LEU A 78 -31.31 5.84 33.43
C LEU A 78 -32.40 6.54 34.27
N ARG A 79 -33.58 6.80 33.71
CA ARG A 79 -34.68 7.44 34.44
C ARG A 79 -35.21 6.49 35.53
N GLY A 80 -35.38 7.00 36.74
CA GLY A 80 -35.91 6.22 37.87
C GLY A 80 -34.87 5.36 38.59
N LEU A 81 -33.62 5.30 38.12
CA LEU A 81 -32.53 4.64 38.83
C LEU A 81 -31.92 5.55 39.90
N THR A 82 -31.34 4.94 40.93
CA THR A 82 -30.57 5.66 41.96
C THR A 82 -29.28 6.24 41.39
N LYS A 83 -28.72 7.24 42.08
CA LYS A 83 -27.50 7.93 41.62
C LYS A 83 -26.32 6.95 41.49
N GLU A 84 -26.21 6.01 42.42
CA GLU A 84 -25.17 4.99 42.49
C GLU A 84 -25.27 4.03 41.29
N GLU A 85 -26.47 3.62 40.93
CA GLU A 85 -26.73 2.76 39.76
C GLU A 85 -26.41 3.48 38.46
N VAL A 86 -26.79 4.76 38.33
CA VAL A 86 -26.46 5.59 37.16
C VAL A 86 -24.95 5.69 36.96
N ILE A 87 -24.19 5.92 38.03
CA ILE A 87 -22.73 5.99 37.97
C ILE A 87 -22.16 4.63 37.55
N ARG A 88 -22.65 3.53 38.15
CA ARG A 88 -22.22 2.16 37.82
C ARG A 88 -22.45 1.84 36.35
N LEU A 89 -23.63 2.17 35.80
CA LEU A 89 -23.99 1.88 34.41
C LEU A 89 -23.16 2.70 33.42
N LYS A 90 -22.96 3.99 33.70
CA LYS A 90 -22.11 4.86 32.89
C LYS A 90 -20.65 4.40 32.90
N GLN A 91 -20.14 4.01 34.06
CA GLN A 91 -18.78 3.50 34.19
C GLN A 91 -18.61 2.17 33.44
N ARG A 92 -19.56 1.23 33.59
CA ARG A 92 -19.57 -0.03 32.82
C ARG A 92 -19.53 0.25 31.32
N ARG A 93 -20.41 1.14 30.83
CA ARG A 93 -20.44 1.53 29.41
C ARG A 93 -19.11 2.13 28.93
N ARG A 94 -18.48 3.00 29.73
CA ARG A 94 -17.18 3.60 29.41
C ARG A 94 -16.09 2.54 29.28
N THR A 95 -16.03 1.60 30.23
CA THR A 95 -15.06 0.50 30.22
C THR A 95 -15.23 -0.37 28.97
N LEU A 96 -16.46 -0.71 28.61
CA LEU A 96 -16.76 -1.50 27.42
C LEU A 96 -16.38 -0.76 26.13
N LYS A 97 -16.73 0.52 26.00
CA LYS A 97 -16.30 1.33 24.83
C LYS A 97 -14.78 1.44 24.74
N ASN A 98 -14.09 1.64 25.85
CA ASN A 98 -12.62 1.68 25.89
C ASN A 98 -12.00 0.35 25.46
N ARG A 99 -12.62 -0.78 25.80
CA ARG A 99 -12.20 -2.10 25.29
C ARG A 99 -12.31 -2.15 23.76
N GLY A 100 -13.43 -1.69 23.20
CA GLY A 100 -13.61 -1.56 21.75
C GLY A 100 -12.57 -0.65 21.10
N TYR A 101 -12.34 0.54 21.66
CA TYR A 101 -11.33 1.47 21.16
C TYR A 101 -9.91 0.89 21.18
N ALA A 102 -9.55 0.11 22.20
CA ALA A 102 -8.26 -0.57 22.25
C ALA A 102 -8.11 -1.61 21.14
N ALA A 103 -9.16 -2.39 20.86
CA ALA A 103 -9.17 -3.35 19.75
C ALA A 103 -9.05 -2.63 18.39
N SER A 104 -9.89 -1.62 18.13
CA SER A 104 -9.84 -0.83 16.90
C SER A 104 -8.49 -0.11 16.73
N CYS A 105 -7.86 0.35 17.82
CA CYS A 105 -6.52 0.95 17.78
C CYS A 105 -5.44 -0.05 17.34
N ARG A 106 -5.55 -1.31 17.75
CA ARG A 106 -4.63 -2.37 17.29
C ARG A 106 -4.85 -2.66 15.81
N ILE A 107 -6.10 -2.82 15.38
CA ILE A 107 -6.46 -3.06 13.97
C ILE A 107 -5.93 -1.93 13.09
N LYS A 108 -6.26 -0.66 13.42
CA LYS A 108 -5.78 0.50 12.66
C LYS A 108 -4.26 0.52 12.52
N ARG A 109 -3.51 0.20 13.59
CA ARG A 109 -2.04 0.15 13.54
C ARG A 109 -1.52 -0.96 12.65
N VAL A 110 -2.11 -2.15 12.73
CA VAL A 110 -1.71 -3.30 11.91
C VAL A 110 -2.00 -3.02 10.44
N THR A 111 -3.22 -2.60 10.10
CA THR A 111 -3.60 -2.25 8.72
C THR A 111 -2.75 -1.12 8.15
N GLN A 112 -2.44 -0.09 8.95
CA GLN A 112 -1.56 1.00 8.50
C GLN A 112 -0.14 0.50 8.20
N LYS A 113 0.38 -0.40 9.03
CA LYS A 113 1.69 -1.01 8.82
C LYS A 113 1.70 -1.85 7.53
N GLU A 114 0.71 -2.71 7.36
CA GLU A 114 0.57 -3.58 6.18
C GLU A 114 0.47 -2.76 4.89
N GLU A 115 -0.30 -1.66 4.90
CA GLU A 115 -0.42 -0.77 3.74
C GLU A 115 0.91 -0.08 3.41
N LEU A 116 1.67 0.37 4.41
CA LEU A 116 3.01 0.93 4.18
C LEU A 116 3.99 -0.12 3.63
N GLU A 117 3.91 -1.36 4.11
CA GLU A 117 4.71 -2.48 3.60
C GLU A 117 4.35 -2.79 2.14
N ARG A 118 3.05 -2.81 1.80
CA ARG A 118 2.57 -2.96 0.43
C ARG A 118 3.12 -1.87 -0.49
N GLN A 119 2.98 -0.60 -0.09
CA GLN A 119 3.49 0.55 -0.86
C GLN A 119 5.02 0.47 -1.03
N ARG A 120 5.75 0.08 0.01
CA ARG A 120 7.20 -0.10 -0.09
C ARG A 120 7.57 -1.17 -1.12
N VAL A 121 6.86 -2.30 -1.14
CA VAL A 121 7.12 -3.38 -2.10
C VAL A 121 6.78 -2.94 -3.52
N GLU A 122 5.65 -2.27 -3.71
CA GLU A 122 5.21 -1.75 -5.01
C GLU A 122 6.23 -0.76 -5.59
N LEU A 123 6.67 0.21 -4.79
CA LEU A 123 7.69 1.18 -5.21
C LEU A 123 9.05 0.52 -5.49
N GLN A 124 9.43 -0.47 -4.70
CA GLN A 124 10.68 -1.21 -4.92
C GLN A 124 10.65 -1.97 -6.25
N GLN A 125 9.53 -2.59 -6.60
CA GLN A 125 9.34 -3.27 -7.89
C GLN A 125 9.42 -2.28 -9.06
N GLU A 126 8.83 -1.09 -8.93
CA GLU A 126 8.89 -0.07 -9.98
C GLU A 126 10.32 0.45 -10.20
N VAL A 127 11.07 0.68 -9.12
CA VAL A 127 12.49 1.06 -9.20
C VAL A 127 13.30 -0.01 -9.94
N GLU A 128 13.08 -1.29 -9.62
CA GLU A 128 13.77 -2.40 -10.28
C GLU A 128 13.39 -2.53 -11.76
N LYS A 129 12.11 -2.32 -12.10
CA LYS A 129 11.63 -2.30 -13.47
C LYS A 129 12.31 -1.18 -14.28
N LEU A 130 12.27 0.04 -13.77
CA LEU A 130 12.91 1.19 -14.41
C LEU A 130 14.43 1.04 -14.51
N ALA A 131 15.07 0.43 -13.52
CA ALA A 131 16.51 0.13 -13.57
C ALA A 131 16.86 -0.83 -14.71
N ARG A 132 16.05 -1.89 -14.91
CA ARG A 132 16.23 -2.83 -16.04
C ARG A 132 16.02 -2.13 -17.39
N GLU A 133 14.94 -1.37 -17.52
CA GLU A 133 14.63 -0.62 -18.75
C GLU A 133 15.74 0.38 -19.09
N ASN A 134 16.23 1.13 -18.11
CA ASN A 134 17.33 2.08 -18.28
C ASN A 134 18.64 1.38 -18.69
N SER A 135 18.93 0.21 -18.11
CA SER A 135 20.08 -0.59 -18.53
C SER A 135 19.96 -1.07 -19.98
N SER A 136 18.77 -1.52 -20.40
CA SER A 136 18.52 -1.93 -21.80
C SER A 136 18.74 -0.77 -22.77
N MET A 137 18.13 0.39 -22.47
CA MET A 137 18.26 1.58 -23.31
C MET A 137 19.72 2.05 -23.43
N LYS A 138 20.51 1.98 -22.34
CA LYS A 138 21.94 2.32 -22.39
C LYS A 138 22.71 1.39 -23.35
N LEU A 139 22.47 0.08 -23.28
CA LEU A 139 23.10 -0.89 -24.18
C LEU A 139 22.75 -0.63 -25.64
N GLU A 140 21.48 -0.33 -25.94
CA GLU A 140 21.04 0.03 -27.28
C GLU A 140 21.73 1.32 -27.78
N LEU A 141 21.81 2.33 -26.93
CA LEU A 141 22.46 3.61 -27.25
C LEU A 141 23.95 3.41 -27.55
N ASP A 142 24.65 2.60 -26.74
CA ASP A 142 26.07 2.30 -26.95
C ASP A 142 26.31 1.48 -28.22
N ALA A 143 25.41 0.55 -28.55
CA ALA A 143 25.45 -0.17 -29.82
C ALA A 143 25.25 0.76 -31.03
N LEU A 144 24.31 1.71 -30.94
CA LEU A 144 24.08 2.70 -31.99
C LEU A 144 25.28 3.65 -32.15
N ARG A 145 25.86 4.13 -31.03
CA ARG A 145 27.08 4.95 -31.05
C ARG A 145 28.23 4.23 -31.71
N SER A 146 28.44 2.95 -31.39
CA SER A 146 29.50 2.13 -32.00
C SER A 146 29.33 2.01 -33.51
N LYS A 147 28.10 1.79 -33.99
CA LYS A 147 27.79 1.77 -35.44
C LYS A 147 28.04 3.12 -36.10
N TYR A 148 27.63 4.22 -35.45
CA TYR A 148 27.85 5.57 -35.95
C TYR A 148 29.35 5.91 -36.07
N GLU A 149 30.15 5.60 -35.05
CA GLU A 149 31.61 5.80 -35.07
C GLU A 149 32.30 5.00 -36.18
N ALA A 150 31.86 3.75 -36.40
CA ALA A 150 32.36 2.93 -37.50
C ALA A 150 32.07 3.58 -38.87
N LEU A 151 30.84 4.07 -39.08
CA LEU A 151 30.46 4.79 -40.29
C LEU A 151 31.24 6.09 -40.46
N GLN A 152 31.42 6.87 -39.39
CA GLN A 152 32.19 8.12 -39.43
C GLN A 152 33.66 7.86 -39.75
N THR A 153 34.23 6.79 -39.20
CA THR A 153 35.60 6.35 -39.51
C THR A 153 35.72 5.93 -40.96
N PHE A 154 34.78 5.12 -41.47
CA PHE A 154 34.73 4.74 -42.87
C PHE A 154 34.64 5.96 -43.80
N ALA A 155 33.71 6.89 -43.54
CA ALA A 155 33.54 8.10 -44.34
C ALA A 155 34.80 8.98 -44.35
N ARG A 156 35.49 9.11 -43.21
CA ARG A 156 36.77 9.83 -43.12
C ARG A 156 37.88 9.17 -43.94
N THR A 157 37.98 7.84 -43.89
CA THR A 157 38.96 7.08 -44.67
C THR A 157 38.71 7.21 -46.16
N VAL A 158 37.45 7.11 -46.60
CA VAL A 158 37.06 7.29 -48.01
C VAL A 158 37.31 8.73 -48.48
N ALA A 159 36.94 9.73 -47.68
CA ALA A 159 37.10 11.15 -48.03
C ALA A 159 38.57 11.60 -48.09
N ARG A 160 39.48 10.95 -47.37
CA ARG A 160 40.92 11.26 -47.43
C ARG A 160 41.63 10.66 -48.64
N GLY A 161 40.98 9.76 -49.39
CA GLY A 161 41.55 9.10 -50.57
C GLY A 161 42.85 8.33 -50.26
N PRO A 162 43.38 7.54 -51.22
CA PRO A 162 44.75 7.06 -51.10
C PRO A 162 45.67 8.28 -51.07
N ILE A 163 46.36 8.51 -49.95
CA ILE A 163 47.63 9.25 -49.99
C ILE A 163 48.53 8.46 -50.93
N THR A 164 48.64 8.91 -52.17
CA THR A 164 49.53 8.33 -53.17
C THR A 164 50.96 8.34 -52.62
N PRO A 165 51.64 7.21 -52.39
CA PRO A 165 53.04 7.16 -52.76
C PRO A 165 53.07 7.04 -54.28
N THR A 166 53.72 7.99 -54.92
CA THR A 166 54.11 7.91 -56.32
C THR A 166 54.57 6.51 -56.72
N LYS A 167 53.90 5.92 -57.73
CA LYS A 167 54.26 4.71 -58.53
C LYS A 167 54.26 3.40 -57.70
N VAL A 168 53.59 2.31 -58.05
CA VAL A 168 53.56 1.54 -59.31
C VAL A 168 52.26 0.73 -59.36
N ALA A 169 51.78 0.42 -60.57
CA ALA A 169 50.58 -0.38 -60.84
C ALA A 169 50.65 -1.82 -60.29
N THR A 170 49.62 -2.23 -59.55
CA THR A 170 49.23 -3.63 -59.42
C THR A 170 47.71 -3.74 -59.57
N THR A 171 47.31 -4.38 -60.66
CA THR A 171 45.94 -4.78 -60.95
C THR A 171 45.55 -5.90 -59.98
N SER A 172 44.58 -5.66 -59.11
CA SER A 172 44.01 -6.68 -58.22
C SER A 172 42.60 -7.01 -58.70
N VAL A 173 42.46 -8.21 -59.26
CA VAL A 173 41.19 -8.81 -59.67
C VAL A 173 40.35 -9.10 -58.42
N ILE A 174 39.11 -8.60 -58.40
CA ILE A 174 38.14 -8.91 -57.33
C ILE A 174 37.21 -10.01 -57.84
N THR A 175 37.32 -11.21 -57.27
CA THR A 175 36.40 -12.31 -57.53
C THR A 175 35.14 -12.12 -56.66
N ILE A 176 33.98 -11.90 -57.30
CA ILE A 176 32.69 -11.83 -56.59
C ILE A 176 32.22 -13.26 -56.34
N VAL A 177 32.25 -13.71 -55.08
CA VAL A 177 31.53 -14.92 -54.66
C VAL A 177 30.12 -14.51 -54.25
N LYS A 178 29.13 -14.97 -55.03
CA LYS A 178 27.69 -14.80 -54.78
C LYS A 178 27.29 -15.69 -53.59
N SER A 179 27.24 -15.14 -52.38
CA SER A 179 26.63 -15.83 -51.24
C SER A 179 25.11 -15.70 -51.31
N ALA A 180 24.43 -16.85 -51.23
CA ALA A 180 22.99 -16.97 -51.22
C ALA A 180 22.37 -16.39 -49.93
N GLU A 181 21.16 -15.87 -50.11
CA GLU A 181 20.24 -15.27 -49.14
C GLU A 181 20.25 -15.94 -47.75
N ILE A 182 20.52 -15.16 -46.70
CA ILE A 182 20.10 -15.47 -45.34
C ILE A 182 18.67 -14.96 -45.16
N SER A 183 17.70 -15.86 -45.24
CA SER A 183 16.29 -15.61 -44.96
C SER A 183 16.11 -15.02 -43.56
N SER A 184 15.82 -13.72 -43.48
CA SER A 184 15.33 -13.09 -42.26
C SER A 184 13.90 -13.57 -41.99
N SER A 185 13.72 -14.41 -40.98
CA SER A 185 12.40 -14.76 -40.45
C SER A 185 11.77 -13.52 -39.79
N SER A 186 10.90 -12.83 -40.50
CA SER A 186 10.01 -11.82 -39.92
C SER A 186 8.90 -12.52 -39.14
N VAL A 187 8.81 -12.30 -37.83
CA VAL A 187 7.64 -12.68 -37.04
C VAL A 187 6.49 -11.70 -37.31
N PRO A 188 5.24 -12.15 -37.52
CA PRO A 188 4.12 -11.25 -37.70
C PRO A 188 3.62 -10.74 -36.34
N PHE A 189 3.36 -9.44 -36.31
CA PHE A 189 2.69 -8.71 -35.25
C PHE A 189 1.21 -9.14 -35.19
N SER A 190 0.81 -9.86 -34.14
CA SER A 190 -0.60 -10.11 -33.84
C SER A 190 -1.15 -8.96 -33.00
N ALA A 191 -2.01 -8.15 -33.61
CA ALA A 191 -2.91 -7.25 -32.90
C ALA A 191 -4.16 -8.03 -32.47
N ALA A 192 -4.42 -8.08 -31.17
CA ALA A 192 -5.66 -8.59 -30.62
C ALA A 192 -6.73 -7.49 -30.62
N SER A 193 -7.93 -7.82 -31.09
CA SER A 193 -9.18 -7.09 -30.84
C SER A 193 -9.81 -7.55 -29.53
#